data_AF-A0A372DKH2-F1
#
_entry.id   AF-A0A372DKH2-F1
#
_cell.length_a   1.000
_cell.length_b   1.000
_cell.length_c   1.000
_cell.angle_alpha   90.00
_cell.angle_beta   90.00
_cell.angle_gamma   90.00
#
_symmetry.space_group_name_H-M   'P 1'
#
loop_
_entity.id
_entity.type
_entity.pdbx_description
1 polymer ?
#
loop_
_entity_poly.entity_id
_entity_poly.type
_entity_poly.pdbx_seq_one_letter_code
_entity_poly.pdbx_strand_id
1 'polypeptide(L)'
;MVPVEKENAYQLREYLHRKVSESAHADPFKSSFLCFLGLSRDGVSSFDFAMLSLYQRCSIAGLGVLDETVSTLDVSRLLGQAAKIDSTPRPWVSDMFGVMAVKWLVGQMNNARIAREFENWISGFLAQQISSDHLNLFEKDIAAYIRSSDSAVYASACVPLFLHYRRIRRIDDHQLRLSLIGCFMAEFRAQAQAQEDNSTALLSLMVYVFDQVNQDVAVVPPKGWSLNDLLGFLEHIPVGLKRWTWEDAGRTRGAEPVKWQVENEYHVQNLLYVLLAPIFNDIADEVNLQPVGQKNPRIDLYLPSLHTIIEVKYRKDEKKSFQALIGEIAEDASLYRADTNYKGARIVIFLWDCTRATQEHAKFKEGVSKIDGIDGCVITSAPSTMSW
;
A
#
# COMPACT_ATOMS: atom_id res chain seq x y z
N MET A 1 -11.98 -24.93 18.96
CA MET A 1 -11.34 -23.93 18.09
C MET A 1 -11.85 -24.15 16.69
N VAL A 2 -12.64 -23.22 16.15
CA VAL A 2 -13.12 -23.30 14.76
C VAL A 2 -11.93 -23.01 13.84
N PRO A 3 -11.68 -23.81 12.79
CA PRO A 3 -10.67 -23.48 11.80
C PRO A 3 -11.14 -22.19 11.11
N VAL A 4 -10.49 -21.07 11.41
CA VAL A 4 -10.65 -19.87 10.58
C VAL A 4 -10.11 -20.27 9.22
N GLU A 5 -10.90 -20.13 8.16
CA GLU A 5 -10.40 -20.25 6.79
C GLU A 5 -9.37 -19.12 6.58
N LYS A 6 -8.09 -19.43 6.82
CA LYS A 6 -6.94 -18.51 6.94
C LYS A 6 -6.50 -17.91 5.59
N GLU A 7 -7.42 -17.64 4.67
CA GLU A 7 -7.09 -17.08 3.36
C GLU A 7 -7.20 -15.55 3.34
N ASN A 8 -8.12 -14.95 4.11
CA ASN A 8 -8.31 -13.50 4.13
C ASN A 8 -7.29 -12.81 5.05
N ALA A 9 -6.46 -11.94 4.47
CA ALA A 9 -5.43 -11.20 5.20
C ALA A 9 -5.98 -10.30 6.32
N TYR A 10 -7.19 -9.74 6.16
CA TYR A 10 -7.83 -8.92 7.19
C TYR A 10 -8.30 -9.77 8.39
N GLN A 11 -8.82 -10.97 8.14
CA GLN A 11 -9.17 -11.91 9.22
C GLN A 11 -7.92 -12.38 9.98
N LEU A 12 -6.80 -12.60 9.27
CA LEU A 12 -5.50 -12.89 9.88
C LEU A 12 -5.02 -11.73 10.74
N ARG A 13 -5.20 -10.48 10.29
CA ARG A 13 -4.89 -9.29 11.09
C ARG A 13 -5.72 -9.21 12.37
N GLU A 14 -7.03 -9.40 12.31
CA GLU A 14 -7.86 -9.41 13.52
C GLU A 14 -7.47 -10.54 14.48
N TYR A 15 -7.16 -11.73 13.95
CA TYR A 15 -6.66 -12.84 14.75
C TYR A 15 -5.35 -12.49 15.48
N LEU A 16 -4.37 -11.92 14.76
CA LEU A 16 -3.10 -11.50 15.34
C LEU A 16 -3.27 -10.36 16.35
N HIS A 17 -4.09 -9.35 16.04
CA HIS A 17 -4.37 -8.23 16.92
C HIS A 17 -4.95 -8.69 18.27
N ARG A 18 -5.90 -9.64 18.25
CA ARG A 18 -6.43 -10.26 19.47
C ARG A 18 -5.35 -11.03 20.23
N LYS A 19 -4.56 -11.87 19.55
CA LYS A 19 -3.46 -12.64 20.17
C LYS A 19 -2.46 -11.72 20.88
N VAL A 20 -2.07 -10.60 20.26
CA VAL A 20 -1.14 -9.65 20.89
C VAL A 20 -1.77 -8.88 22.03
N SER A 21 -3.03 -8.48 21.92
CA SER A 21 -3.74 -7.75 22.98
C SER A 21 -3.87 -8.61 24.25
N GLU A 22 -4.22 -9.89 24.11
CA GLU A 22 -4.28 -10.83 25.22
C GLU A 22 -2.89 -11.08 25.84
N SER A 23 -1.86 -11.25 25.02
CA SER A 23 -0.50 -11.53 25.46
C SER A 23 0.20 -10.34 26.12
N ALA A 24 -0.17 -9.10 25.74
CA ALA A 24 0.47 -7.89 26.23
C ALA A 24 -0.04 -7.42 27.59
N HIS A 25 -1.26 -7.80 28.00
CA HIS A 25 -1.93 -7.25 29.18
C HIS A 25 -1.12 -7.42 30.49
N ALA A 26 -0.34 -8.50 30.61
CA ALA A 26 0.45 -8.81 31.80
C ALA A 26 1.90 -8.32 31.74
N ASP A 27 2.35 -7.75 30.63
CA ASP A 27 3.74 -7.36 30.41
C ASP A 27 3.84 -5.84 30.17
N PRO A 28 4.47 -5.09 31.09
CA PRO A 28 4.58 -3.64 31.01
C PRO A 28 5.19 -3.13 29.69
N PHE A 29 6.21 -3.81 29.17
CA PHE A 29 6.86 -3.40 27.93
C PHE A 29 5.98 -3.69 26.73
N LYS A 30 5.39 -4.89 26.63
CA LYS A 30 4.52 -5.25 25.50
C LYS A 30 3.26 -4.37 25.44
N SER A 31 2.65 -4.07 26.59
CA SER A 31 1.51 -3.16 26.67
C SER A 31 1.88 -1.74 26.22
N SER A 32 3.02 -1.22 26.70
CA SER A 32 3.56 0.07 26.28
C SER A 32 3.90 0.09 24.78
N PHE A 33 4.42 -1.01 24.24
CA PHE A 33 4.77 -1.14 22.82
C PHE A 33 3.54 -1.16 21.92
N LEU A 34 2.45 -1.84 22.32
CA LEU A 34 1.16 -1.75 21.61
C LEU A 34 0.60 -0.33 21.60
N CYS A 35 0.71 0.40 22.71
CA CYS A 35 0.30 1.80 22.80
C CYS A 35 1.16 2.69 21.88
N PHE A 36 2.48 2.48 21.85
CA PHE A 36 3.41 3.20 20.97
C PHE A 36 3.06 3.05 19.49
N LEU A 37 2.61 1.86 19.09
CA LEU A 37 2.16 1.55 17.73
C LEU A 37 0.74 2.05 17.43
N GLY A 38 0.00 2.60 18.40
CA GLY A 38 -1.39 3.03 18.24
C GLY A 38 -2.38 1.88 18.11
N LEU A 39 -2.02 0.68 18.58
CA LEU A 39 -2.84 -0.53 18.48
C LEU A 39 -3.67 -0.81 19.73
N SER A 40 -3.41 -0.11 20.84
CA SER A 40 -4.21 -0.18 22.07
C SER A 40 -5.32 0.88 22.04
N ARG A 41 -6.56 0.47 22.35
CA ARG A 41 -7.70 1.39 22.50
C ARG A 41 -7.78 2.01 23.91
N ASP A 42 -7.31 1.27 24.91
CA ASP A 42 -7.49 1.60 26.33
C ASP A 42 -6.23 2.22 26.96
N GLY A 43 -5.24 2.59 26.14
CA GLY A 43 -3.95 3.12 26.60
C GLY A 43 -2.99 2.05 27.12
N VAL A 44 -2.05 2.45 27.97
CA VAL A 44 -1.08 1.55 28.61
C VAL A 44 -1.72 0.88 29.83
N SER A 45 -1.51 -0.42 30.02
CA SER A 45 -2.00 -1.14 31.20
C SER A 45 -1.40 -0.59 32.49
N SER A 46 -2.17 -0.56 33.58
CA SER A 46 -1.69 -0.07 34.88
C SER A 46 -0.58 -0.97 35.43
N PHE A 47 0.59 -0.39 35.71
CA PHE A 47 1.69 -1.03 36.45
C PHE A 47 2.47 0.02 37.25
N ASP A 48 3.16 -0.42 38.30
CA ASP A 48 4.05 0.46 39.07
C ASP A 48 5.41 0.59 38.37
N PHE A 49 5.62 1.71 37.68
CA PHE A 49 6.84 2.00 36.95
C PHE A 49 8.09 1.96 37.85
N ALA A 50 7.99 2.38 39.11
CA ALA A 50 9.13 2.44 40.03
C ALA A 50 9.61 1.05 40.47
N MET A 51 8.73 0.04 40.45
CA MET A 51 9.04 -1.35 40.79
C MET A 51 9.69 -2.13 39.65
N LEU A 52 9.72 -1.57 38.44
CA LEU A 52 10.33 -2.21 37.28
C LEU A 52 11.85 -2.22 37.37
N SER A 53 12.47 -3.25 36.78
CA SER A 53 13.92 -3.30 36.63
C SER A 53 14.42 -2.07 35.87
N LEU A 54 15.66 -1.65 36.14
CA LEU A 54 16.27 -0.51 35.46
C LEU A 54 16.21 -0.66 33.93
N TYR A 55 16.43 -1.88 33.41
CA TYR A 55 16.31 -2.17 32.00
C TYR A 55 14.89 -1.91 31.47
N GLN A 56 13.86 -2.45 32.12
CA GLN A 56 12.46 -2.24 31.71
C GLN A 56 12.06 -0.76 31.77
N ARG A 57 12.46 -0.02 32.81
CA ARG A 57 12.21 1.42 32.92
C ARG A 57 12.82 2.18 31.73
N CYS A 58 14.08 1.91 31.40
CA CYS A 58 14.75 2.53 30.25
C CYS A 58 14.07 2.15 28.92
N SER A 59 13.73 0.87 28.72
CA SER A 59 13.09 0.41 27.49
C SER A 59 11.70 1.04 27.30
N ILE A 60 10.89 1.11 28.36
CA ILE A 60 9.54 1.73 28.30
C ILE A 60 9.64 3.25 28.09
N ALA A 61 10.53 3.93 28.83
CA ALA A 61 10.72 5.37 28.66
C ALA A 61 11.16 5.73 27.23
N GLY A 62 11.96 4.86 26.58
CA GLY A 62 12.37 5.05 25.19
C GLY A 62 11.24 5.02 24.16
N LEU A 63 10.09 4.44 24.50
CA LEU A 63 8.89 4.47 23.66
C LEU A 63 8.19 5.84 23.70
N GLY A 64 8.36 6.61 24.76
CA GLY A 64 7.76 7.94 24.90
C GLY A 64 6.22 7.93 24.99
N VAL A 65 5.63 6.86 25.52
CA VAL A 65 4.16 6.71 25.70
C VAL A 65 3.68 7.03 27.11
N LEU A 66 4.62 7.25 28.01
CA LEU A 66 4.43 7.51 29.44
C LEU A 66 5.10 8.85 29.79
N ASP A 67 4.57 9.56 30.79
CA ASP A 67 5.15 10.82 31.28
C ASP A 67 6.34 10.58 32.23
N GLU A 68 6.54 9.33 32.65
CA GLU A 68 7.62 8.91 33.53
C GLU A 68 9.00 9.02 32.85
N THR A 69 9.88 9.79 33.47
CA THR A 69 11.24 10.02 32.96
C THR A 69 12.29 9.16 33.64
N VAL A 70 13.32 8.75 32.89
CA VAL A 70 14.52 8.11 33.43
C VAL A 70 15.69 9.09 33.38
N SER A 71 16.43 9.22 34.48
CA SER A 71 17.56 10.15 34.55
C SER A 71 18.74 9.69 33.68
N THR A 72 19.56 10.64 33.24
CA THR A 72 20.84 10.36 32.55
C THR A 72 21.76 9.44 33.36
N LEU A 73 21.72 9.56 34.70
CA LEU A 73 22.49 8.70 35.60
C LEU A 73 21.99 7.25 35.57
N ASP A 74 20.68 7.05 35.54
CA ASP A 74 20.06 5.71 35.44
C ASP A 74 20.37 5.06 34.10
N VAL A 75 20.34 5.81 33.00
CA VAL A 75 20.75 5.30 31.68
C VAL A 75 22.23 4.92 31.70
N SER A 76 23.12 5.79 32.18
CA SER A 76 24.56 5.49 32.29
C SER A 76 24.82 4.24 33.16
N ARG A 77 24.08 4.07 34.26
CA ARG A 77 24.14 2.87 35.11
C ARG A 77 23.73 1.60 34.38
N LEU A 78 22.71 1.65 33.51
CA LEU A 78 22.31 0.51 32.69
C LEU A 78 23.41 0.16 31.67
N LEU A 79 23.92 1.16 30.95
CA LEU A 79 24.90 0.98 29.89
C LEU A 79 26.27 0.52 30.44
N GLY A 80 26.54 0.75 31.72
CA GLY A 80 27.71 0.22 32.42
C GLY A 80 27.61 -1.25 32.86
N GLN A 81 26.45 -1.91 32.69
CA GLN A 81 26.29 -3.30 33.10
C GLN A 81 26.86 -4.27 32.06
N ALA A 82 27.58 -5.29 32.53
CA ALA A 82 28.09 -6.37 31.68
C ALA A 82 26.94 -7.19 31.06
N ALA A 83 27.11 -7.65 29.83
CA ALA A 83 26.11 -8.47 29.13
C ALA A 83 25.88 -9.85 29.76
N LYS A 84 26.80 -10.33 30.61
CA LYS A 84 26.70 -11.59 31.34
C LYS A 84 27.13 -11.40 32.79
N ILE A 85 26.50 -12.14 33.70
CA ILE A 85 26.94 -12.30 35.10
C ILE A 85 27.13 -13.79 35.31
N ASP A 86 28.33 -14.21 35.71
CA ASP A 86 28.66 -15.63 35.92
C ASP A 86 28.25 -16.52 34.75
N SER A 87 28.55 -16.07 33.53
CA SER A 87 28.16 -16.68 32.24
C SER A 87 26.66 -16.67 31.90
N THR A 88 25.79 -16.21 32.81
CA THR A 88 24.36 -16.07 32.57
C THR A 88 24.08 -14.79 31.78
N PRO A 89 23.47 -14.87 30.58
CA PRO A 89 23.13 -13.69 29.79
C PRO A 89 22.09 -12.82 30.50
N ARG A 90 22.28 -11.51 30.40
CA ARG A 90 21.31 -10.52 30.89
C ARG A 90 20.11 -10.42 29.96
N PRO A 91 18.93 -9.94 30.44
CA PRO A 91 17.69 -9.92 29.65
C PRO A 91 17.81 -9.22 28.29
N TRP A 92 18.57 -8.12 28.21
CA TRP A 92 18.76 -7.35 26.98
C TRP A 92 19.60 -8.06 25.91
N VAL A 93 20.28 -9.15 26.26
CA VAL A 93 21.10 -9.90 25.28
C VAL A 93 20.24 -10.53 24.20
N SER A 94 19.03 -10.97 24.55
CA SER A 94 18.07 -11.58 23.61
C SER A 94 16.90 -10.67 23.22
N ASP A 95 16.72 -9.54 23.90
CA ASP A 95 15.58 -8.65 23.68
C ASP A 95 15.92 -7.48 22.76
N MET A 96 15.84 -7.71 21.44
CA MET A 96 16.17 -6.68 20.45
C MET A 96 15.16 -5.52 20.43
N PHE A 97 13.90 -5.75 20.80
CA PHE A 97 12.89 -4.69 20.83
C PHE A 97 13.10 -3.73 22.00
N GLY A 98 13.43 -4.24 23.19
CA GLY A 98 13.78 -3.41 24.33
C GLY A 98 15.08 -2.63 24.09
N VAL A 99 16.11 -3.26 23.53
CA VAL A 99 17.37 -2.57 23.16
C VAL A 99 17.13 -1.47 22.12
N MET A 100 16.25 -1.70 21.14
CA MET A 100 15.84 -0.68 20.18
C MET A 100 15.18 0.52 20.87
N ALA A 101 14.30 0.28 21.84
CA ALA A 101 13.67 1.35 22.61
C ALA A 101 14.70 2.12 23.46
N VAL A 102 15.68 1.43 24.06
CA VAL A 102 16.80 2.09 24.76
C VAL A 102 17.61 2.97 23.79
N LYS A 103 17.85 2.55 22.55
CA LYS A 103 18.48 3.39 21.52
C LYS A 103 17.72 4.69 21.31
N TRP A 104 16.39 4.62 21.25
CA TRP A 104 15.55 5.82 21.10
C TRP A 104 15.61 6.72 22.33
N LEU A 105 15.59 6.16 23.55
CA LEU A 105 15.79 6.94 24.78
C LEU A 105 17.12 7.70 24.76
N VAL A 106 18.20 7.00 24.39
CA VAL A 106 19.55 7.61 24.26
C VAL A 106 19.55 8.74 23.23
N GLY A 107 18.85 8.56 22.10
CA GLY A 107 18.68 9.60 21.08
C GLY A 107 17.92 10.83 21.58
N GLN A 108 16.84 10.63 22.35
CA GLN A 108 16.04 11.70 22.94
C GLN A 108 16.82 12.55 23.96
N MET A 109 17.80 11.95 24.66
CA MET A 109 18.64 12.67 25.63
C MET A 109 19.62 13.67 24.99
N ASN A 110 19.87 13.58 23.68
CA ASN A 110 20.80 14.44 22.93
C ASN A 110 22.17 14.63 23.63
N ASN A 111 22.71 13.55 24.21
CA ASN A 111 23.93 13.58 25.00
C ASN A 111 25.00 12.68 24.36
N ALA A 112 26.04 13.30 23.79
CA ALA A 112 27.12 12.60 23.08
C ALA A 112 27.88 11.58 23.94
N ARG A 113 27.98 11.81 25.25
CA ARG A 113 28.60 10.86 26.17
C ARG A 113 27.76 9.59 26.30
N ILE A 114 26.46 9.75 26.53
CA ILE A 114 25.53 8.61 26.66
C ILE A 114 25.42 7.85 25.33
N ALA A 115 25.42 8.55 24.19
CA ALA A 115 25.47 7.91 22.88
C ALA A 115 26.71 7.00 22.74
N ARG A 116 27.89 7.46 23.18
CA ARG A 116 29.11 6.64 23.17
C ARG A 116 29.06 5.47 24.15
N GLU A 117 28.50 5.67 25.34
CA GLU A 117 28.25 4.59 26.31
C GLU A 117 27.33 3.52 25.72
N PHE A 118 26.31 3.92 24.95
CA PHE A 118 25.39 3.00 24.28
C PHE A 118 26.10 2.17 23.20
N GLU A 119 26.90 2.81 22.33
CA GLU A 119 27.68 2.09 21.31
C GLU A 119 28.64 1.07 21.93
N ASN A 120 29.31 1.44 23.03
CA ASN A 120 30.16 0.52 23.78
C ASN A 120 29.34 -0.64 24.38
N TRP A 121 28.18 -0.34 24.96
CA TRP A 121 27.29 -1.33 25.56
C TRP A 121 26.82 -2.38 24.55
N ILE A 122 26.31 -1.95 23.37
CA ILE A 122 25.86 -2.89 22.33
C ILE A 122 27.03 -3.66 21.71
N SER A 123 28.22 -3.07 21.61
CA SER A 123 29.41 -3.78 21.08
C SER A 123 29.76 -5.03 21.90
N GLY A 124 29.40 -5.06 23.19
CA GLY A 124 29.67 -6.17 24.10
C GLY A 124 28.81 -7.42 23.88
N PHE A 125 27.74 -7.37 23.08
CA PHE A 125 26.88 -8.54 22.84
C PHE A 125 26.27 -8.62 21.44
N LEU A 126 25.96 -7.50 20.80
CA LEU A 126 25.12 -7.46 19.60
C LEU A 126 25.76 -8.18 18.40
N ALA A 127 27.08 -8.04 18.21
CA ALA A 127 27.80 -8.73 17.13
C ALA A 127 27.70 -10.26 17.26
N GLN A 128 27.82 -10.77 18.49
CA GLN A 128 27.69 -12.20 18.77
C GLN A 128 26.26 -12.69 18.50
N GLN A 129 25.25 -11.91 18.90
CA GLN A 129 23.85 -12.26 18.68
C GLN A 129 23.47 -12.30 17.20
N ILE A 130 23.93 -11.32 16.42
CA ILE A 130 23.70 -11.29 14.96
C ILE A 130 24.31 -12.52 14.28
N SER A 131 25.50 -12.96 14.72
CA SER A 131 26.16 -14.16 14.19
C SER A 131 25.56 -15.48 14.70
N SER A 132 24.71 -15.43 15.73
CA SER A 132 24.09 -16.61 16.32
C SER A 132 22.79 -16.98 15.61
N ASP A 133 22.40 -18.25 15.72
CA ASP A 133 21.12 -18.76 15.23
C ASP A 133 19.96 -18.53 16.22
N HIS A 134 20.20 -17.79 17.31
CA HIS A 134 19.18 -17.52 18.32
C HIS A 134 18.20 -16.40 17.93
N LEU A 135 18.61 -15.48 17.06
CA LEU A 135 17.75 -14.42 16.57
C LEU A 135 17.03 -14.85 15.28
N ASN A 136 15.72 -14.62 15.23
CA ASN A 136 14.97 -14.79 13.99
C ASN A 136 15.31 -13.68 12.98
N LEU A 137 14.79 -13.83 11.76
CA LEU A 137 15.02 -12.89 10.65
C LEU A 137 14.74 -11.43 11.03
N PHE A 138 13.60 -11.18 11.67
CA PHE A 138 13.15 -9.84 12.03
C PHE A 138 14.00 -9.25 13.17
N GLU A 139 14.38 -10.07 14.14
CA GLU A 139 15.27 -9.66 15.22
C GLU A 139 16.68 -9.31 14.72
N LYS A 140 17.19 -10.04 13.72
CA LYS A 140 18.44 -9.71 13.03
C LYS A 140 18.37 -8.36 12.32
N ASP A 141 17.23 -8.04 11.70
CA ASP A 141 16.99 -6.73 11.08
C ASP A 141 16.90 -5.59 12.10
N ILE A 142 16.22 -5.80 13.22
CA ILE A 142 16.19 -4.84 14.33
C ILE A 142 17.60 -4.66 14.91
N ALA A 143 18.37 -5.73 15.07
CA ALA A 143 19.77 -5.65 15.50
C ALA A 143 20.65 -4.88 14.51
N ALA A 144 20.43 -5.05 13.21
CA ALA A 144 21.11 -4.29 12.16
C ALA A 144 20.77 -2.78 12.25
N TYR A 145 19.49 -2.45 12.49
CA TYR A 145 19.06 -1.07 12.77
C TYR A 145 19.69 -0.50 14.05
N ILE A 146 19.79 -1.28 15.12
CA ILE A 146 20.43 -0.86 16.37
C ILE A 146 21.90 -0.50 16.13
N ARG A 147 22.61 -1.33 15.36
CA ARG A 147 24.04 -1.20 15.09
C ARG A 147 24.42 -0.08 14.12
N SER A 148 23.61 0.19 13.09
CA SER A 148 23.96 1.15 12.03
C SER A 148 22.82 2.12 11.78
N SER A 149 23.08 3.43 11.83
CA SER A 149 22.12 4.51 11.58
C SER A 149 21.74 4.71 10.12
N ASP A 150 22.57 4.29 9.15
CA ASP A 150 22.45 4.80 7.78
C ASP A 150 22.56 3.76 6.64
N SER A 151 23.09 2.53 6.87
CA SER A 151 23.40 1.59 5.77
C SER A 151 23.00 0.13 6.04
N ALA A 152 21.98 -0.10 6.87
CA ALA A 152 21.50 -1.46 7.12
C ALA A 152 20.78 -2.03 5.89
N VAL A 153 21.23 -3.20 5.42
CA VAL A 153 20.48 -4.04 4.49
C VAL A 153 19.54 -4.92 5.32
N TYR A 154 18.24 -4.84 5.04
CA TYR A 154 17.22 -5.61 5.73
C TYR A 154 16.85 -6.86 4.93
N ALA A 155 16.69 -7.97 5.62
CA ALA A 155 16.30 -9.24 5.02
C ALA A 155 14.78 -9.45 5.00
N SER A 156 14.06 -8.79 5.91
CA SER A 156 12.60 -8.68 5.92
C SER A 156 12.13 -7.36 5.33
N ALA A 157 10.91 -7.35 4.79
CA ALA A 157 10.21 -6.13 4.40
C ALA A 157 9.51 -5.45 5.58
N CYS A 158 9.17 -6.20 6.63
CA CYS A 158 8.46 -5.71 7.80
C CYS A 158 9.22 -4.57 8.53
N VAL A 159 10.51 -4.77 8.83
CA VAL A 159 11.33 -3.78 9.57
C VAL A 159 11.53 -2.46 8.80
N PRO A 160 11.97 -2.43 7.53
CA PRO A 160 12.12 -1.17 6.80
C PRO A 160 10.80 -0.42 6.64
N LEU A 161 9.69 -1.12 6.38
CA LEU A 161 8.36 -0.48 6.32
C LEU A 161 7.93 0.09 7.68
N PHE A 162 8.18 -0.62 8.77
CA PHE A 162 7.94 -0.10 10.12
C PHE A 162 8.71 1.21 10.35
N LEU A 163 10.01 1.24 10.04
CA LEU A 163 10.83 2.44 10.20
C LEU A 163 10.35 3.59 9.30
N HIS A 164 9.85 3.28 8.10
CA HIS A 164 9.22 4.23 7.18
C HIS A 164 7.98 4.88 7.76
N TYR A 165 6.98 4.07 8.14
CA TYR A 165 5.71 4.59 8.63
C TYR A 165 5.84 5.31 9.98
N ARG A 166 6.82 4.92 10.80
CA ARG A 166 7.20 5.66 12.02
C ARG A 166 8.02 6.92 11.76
N ARG A 167 8.35 7.23 10.50
CA ARG A 167 9.17 8.39 10.08
C ARG A 167 10.58 8.38 10.70
N ILE A 168 11.07 7.20 11.05
CA ILE A 168 12.43 6.99 11.58
C ILE A 168 13.42 6.91 10.41
N ARG A 169 13.08 6.18 9.35
CA ARG A 169 13.84 6.15 8.09
C ARG A 169 12.91 6.15 6.90
N ARG A 170 13.01 7.18 6.06
CA ARG A 170 12.18 7.28 4.87
C ARG A 170 12.66 6.33 3.78
N ILE A 171 11.71 5.93 2.94
CA ILE A 171 11.92 5.14 1.73
C ILE A 171 11.35 6.04 0.65
N ASP A 172 12.23 6.79 0.00
CA ASP A 172 11.83 7.82 -0.97
C ASP A 172 11.57 7.21 -2.36
N ASP A 173 12.19 6.06 -2.65
CA ASP A 173 11.93 5.30 -3.87
C ASP A 173 10.57 4.59 -3.79
N HIS A 174 9.64 5.04 -4.63
CA HIS A 174 8.29 4.49 -4.70
C HIS A 174 8.25 3.04 -5.17
N GLN A 175 9.08 2.64 -6.14
CA GLN A 175 9.12 1.28 -6.65
C GLN A 175 9.67 0.32 -5.60
N LEU A 176 10.73 0.73 -4.90
CA LEU A 176 11.26 -0.02 -3.77
C LEU A 176 10.20 -0.19 -2.68
N ARG A 177 9.46 0.87 -2.35
CA ARG A 177 8.38 0.81 -1.36
C ARG A 177 7.27 -0.16 -1.76
N LEU A 178 6.81 -0.12 -3.01
CA LEU A 178 5.81 -1.07 -3.52
C LEU A 178 6.32 -2.52 -3.50
N SER A 179 7.58 -2.75 -3.86
CA SER A 179 8.19 -4.08 -3.76
C SER A 179 8.22 -4.60 -2.32
N LEU A 180 8.59 -3.74 -1.37
CA LEU A 180 8.59 -4.09 0.05
C LEU A 180 7.18 -4.40 0.55
N ILE A 181 6.16 -3.64 0.13
CA ILE A 181 4.76 -3.92 0.45
C ILE A 181 4.36 -5.32 -0.03
N GLY A 182 4.71 -5.68 -1.27
CA GLY A 182 4.45 -7.02 -1.82
C GLY A 182 5.13 -8.13 -1.00
N CYS A 183 6.41 -7.97 -0.68
CA CYS A 183 7.17 -8.92 0.16
C CYS A 183 6.58 -9.04 1.57
N PHE A 184 6.21 -7.91 2.19
CA PHE A 184 5.62 -7.87 3.52
C PHE A 184 4.31 -8.65 3.59
N MET A 185 3.46 -8.56 2.58
CA MET A 185 2.19 -9.31 2.58
C MET A 185 2.40 -10.83 2.58
N ALA A 186 3.49 -11.31 1.96
CA ALA A 186 3.89 -12.71 2.03
C ALA A 186 4.41 -13.08 3.43
N GLU A 187 5.29 -12.25 4.00
CA GLU A 187 5.80 -12.41 5.37
C GLU A 187 4.66 -12.45 6.40
N PHE A 188 3.73 -11.51 6.31
CA PHE A 188 2.59 -11.38 7.21
C PHE A 188 1.72 -12.65 7.23
N ARG A 189 1.39 -13.19 6.04
CA ARG A 189 0.62 -14.44 5.93
C ARG A 189 1.39 -15.62 6.52
N ALA A 190 2.68 -15.73 6.23
CA ALA A 190 3.53 -16.79 6.78
C ALA A 190 3.55 -16.74 8.31
N GLN A 191 3.71 -15.55 8.90
CA GLN A 191 3.75 -15.40 10.36
C GLN A 191 2.38 -15.60 11.03
N ALA A 192 1.28 -15.24 10.37
CA ALA A 192 -0.06 -15.48 10.89
C ALA A 192 -0.47 -16.97 10.86
N GLN A 193 0.15 -17.73 9.95
CA GLN A 193 -0.13 -19.16 9.76
C GLN A 193 0.87 -20.06 10.49
N ALA A 194 2.06 -19.54 10.86
CA ALA A 194 3.08 -20.27 11.60
C ALA A 194 2.52 -20.85 12.92
N GLN A 195 2.93 -22.08 13.21
CA GLN A 195 2.64 -22.74 14.49
C GLN A 195 3.65 -22.36 15.60
N GLU A 196 4.74 -21.69 15.23
CA GLU A 196 5.76 -21.22 16.17
C GLU A 196 5.28 -20.04 17.00
N ASP A 197 5.72 -19.98 18.26
CA ASP A 197 5.42 -18.86 19.15
C ASP A 197 6.30 -17.65 18.83
N ASN A 198 5.79 -16.84 17.90
CA ASN A 198 6.34 -15.53 17.59
C ASN A 198 6.22 -14.58 18.80
N SER A 199 7.24 -13.73 18.99
CA SER A 199 7.21 -12.74 20.06
C SER A 199 6.06 -11.76 19.88
N THR A 200 5.42 -11.37 20.99
CA THR A 200 4.30 -10.42 20.99
C THR A 200 4.69 -9.09 20.34
N ALA A 201 5.94 -8.64 20.53
CA ALA A 201 6.46 -7.42 19.93
C ALA A 201 6.54 -7.52 18.40
N LEU A 202 7.04 -8.63 17.86
CA LEU A 202 7.05 -8.87 16.41
C LEU A 202 5.64 -8.89 15.83
N LEU A 203 4.72 -9.62 16.45
CA LEU A 203 3.33 -9.68 15.98
C LEU A 203 2.64 -8.31 16.07
N SER A 204 2.96 -7.50 17.07
CA SER A 204 2.45 -6.13 17.20
C SER A 204 2.96 -5.25 16.05
N LEU A 205 4.26 -5.35 15.72
CA LEU A 205 4.87 -4.64 14.61
C LEU A 205 4.25 -5.08 13.27
N MET A 206 4.00 -6.38 13.07
CA MET A 206 3.33 -6.92 11.89
C MET A 206 1.91 -6.37 11.71
N VAL A 207 1.11 -6.32 12.78
CA VAL A 207 -0.24 -5.73 12.73
C VAL A 207 -0.16 -4.24 12.41
N TYR A 208 0.77 -3.50 13.03
CA TYR A 208 0.96 -2.08 12.75
C TYR A 208 1.34 -1.83 11.28
N VAL A 209 2.34 -2.56 10.76
CA VAL A 209 2.76 -2.40 9.36
C VAL A 209 1.64 -2.80 8.42
N PHE A 210 0.86 -3.84 8.72
CA PHE A 210 -0.31 -4.21 7.93
C PHE A 210 -1.35 -3.09 7.86
N ASP A 211 -1.65 -2.45 9.00
CA ASP A 211 -2.59 -1.32 9.03
C ASP A 211 -2.06 -0.13 8.24
N GLN A 212 -0.77 0.17 8.34
CA GLN A 212 -0.15 1.27 7.60
C GLN A 212 -0.06 1.00 6.10
N VAL A 213 0.32 -0.21 5.69
CA VAL A 213 0.29 -0.65 4.29
C VAL A 213 -1.13 -0.57 3.74
N ASN A 214 -2.14 -1.04 4.49
CA ASN A 214 -3.51 -0.90 4.04
C ASN A 214 -3.99 0.55 4.04
N GLN A 215 -3.47 1.44 4.88
CA GLN A 215 -3.77 2.87 4.73
C GLN A 215 -3.09 3.46 3.48
N ASP A 216 -1.86 3.06 3.19
CA ASP A 216 -1.10 3.46 1.99
C ASP A 216 -1.71 2.88 0.70
N VAL A 217 -2.44 1.75 0.80
CA VAL A 217 -3.08 1.03 -0.33
C VAL A 217 -4.59 1.32 -0.45
N ALA A 218 -5.33 1.43 0.65
CA ALA A 218 -6.79 1.62 0.71
C ALA A 218 -7.22 3.09 0.57
N VAL A 219 -6.29 4.02 0.78
CA VAL A 219 -6.34 5.27 0.01
C VAL A 219 -5.86 4.85 -1.36
N VAL A 220 -6.77 4.55 -2.29
CA VAL A 220 -6.44 4.38 -3.71
C VAL A 220 -5.50 5.53 -4.05
N PRO A 221 -4.19 5.30 -4.28
CA PRO A 221 -3.31 6.42 -4.42
C PRO A 221 -3.66 7.01 -5.79
N PRO A 222 -4.02 8.29 -5.89
CA PRO A 222 -3.96 8.99 -7.17
C PRO A 222 -2.52 9.00 -7.74
N LYS A 223 -1.54 8.43 -7.02
CA LYS A 223 -0.12 8.30 -7.39
C LYS A 223 0.38 6.89 -7.07
N GLY A 224 0.19 5.97 -8.01
CA GLY A 224 0.70 4.59 -7.87
C GLY A 224 0.15 3.57 -8.86
N TRP A 225 -0.95 3.89 -9.56
CA TRP A 225 -1.41 3.04 -10.67
C TRP A 225 -0.32 2.98 -11.74
N SER A 226 -0.04 1.78 -12.23
CA SER A 226 0.65 1.59 -13.50
C SER A 226 -0.36 1.61 -14.64
N LEU A 227 0.13 1.63 -15.88
CA LEU A 227 -0.71 1.42 -17.06
C LEU A 227 -1.49 0.10 -16.96
N ASN A 228 -0.86 -0.97 -16.45
CA ASN A 228 -1.49 -2.29 -16.33
C ASN A 228 -2.65 -2.28 -15.33
N ASP A 229 -2.55 -1.51 -14.25
CA ASP A 229 -3.64 -1.36 -13.27
C ASP A 229 -4.83 -0.64 -13.90
N LEU A 230 -4.56 0.42 -14.69
CA LEU A 230 -5.60 1.12 -15.47
C LEU A 230 -6.30 0.17 -16.45
N LEU A 231 -5.53 -0.57 -17.24
CA LEU A 231 -6.09 -1.53 -18.21
C LEU A 231 -6.89 -2.62 -17.49
N GLY A 232 -6.35 -3.17 -16.41
CA GLY A 232 -7.04 -4.16 -15.58
C GLY A 232 -8.38 -3.64 -15.06
N PHE A 233 -8.42 -2.42 -14.52
CA PHE A 233 -9.67 -1.81 -14.08
C PHE A 233 -10.69 -1.63 -15.21
N LEU A 234 -10.27 -1.05 -16.33
CA LEU A 234 -11.13 -0.81 -17.48
C LEU A 234 -11.70 -2.12 -18.06
N GLU A 235 -10.88 -3.19 -18.12
CA GLU A 235 -11.30 -4.52 -18.58
C GLU A 235 -12.30 -5.20 -17.62
N HIS A 236 -12.36 -4.78 -16.36
CA HIS A 236 -13.31 -5.30 -15.36
C HIS A 236 -14.64 -4.55 -15.30
N ILE A 237 -14.78 -3.40 -15.97
CA ILE A 237 -16.05 -2.63 -16.06
C ILE A 237 -17.27 -3.51 -16.40
N PRO A 238 -17.21 -4.48 -17.34
CA PRO A 238 -18.34 -5.35 -17.66
C PRO A 238 -18.94 -6.10 -16.46
N VAL A 239 -18.17 -6.35 -15.40
CA VAL A 239 -18.69 -6.97 -14.17
C VAL A 239 -19.72 -6.08 -13.49
N GLY A 240 -19.47 -4.77 -13.43
CA GLY A 240 -20.38 -3.77 -12.86
C GLY A 240 -21.64 -3.59 -13.71
N LEU A 241 -21.52 -3.73 -15.04
CA LEU A 241 -22.63 -3.64 -15.98
C LEU A 241 -23.72 -4.70 -15.76
N LYS A 242 -23.46 -5.76 -14.98
CA LYS A 242 -24.50 -6.72 -14.54
C LYS A 242 -25.64 -6.06 -13.75
N ARG A 243 -25.38 -4.91 -13.12
CA ARG A 243 -26.37 -4.11 -12.39
C ARG A 243 -26.81 -2.87 -13.17
N TRP A 244 -26.58 -2.83 -14.48
CA TRP A 244 -27.03 -1.73 -15.32
C TRP A 244 -28.55 -1.59 -15.28
N THR A 245 -29.03 -0.37 -15.05
CA THR A 245 -30.47 -0.12 -14.91
C THR A 245 -31.11 -0.01 -16.28
N TRP A 246 -31.97 -0.98 -16.60
CA TRP A 246 -32.79 -1.00 -17.82
C TRP A 246 -34.13 -1.64 -17.48
N GLU A 247 -35.16 -0.81 -17.31
CA GLU A 247 -36.46 -1.23 -16.82
C GLU A 247 -37.56 -0.93 -17.84
N ASP A 248 -38.44 -1.89 -18.11
CA ASP A 248 -39.63 -1.66 -18.96
C ASP A 248 -40.86 -1.25 -18.12
N ALA A 249 -40.82 -1.48 -16.81
CA ALA A 249 -41.79 -1.02 -15.84
C ALA A 249 -41.10 -0.72 -14.50
N GLY A 250 -41.65 0.23 -13.73
CA GLY A 250 -41.10 0.58 -12.42
C GLY A 250 -41.09 -0.61 -11.45
N ARG A 251 -39.99 -0.78 -10.73
CA ARG A 251 -39.78 -1.90 -9.80
C ARG A 251 -40.54 -1.77 -8.47
N THR A 252 -41.11 -0.62 -8.19
CA THR A 252 -41.91 -0.34 -6.99
C THR A 252 -43.22 0.33 -7.38
N ARG A 253 -44.23 0.22 -6.51
CA ARG A 253 -45.57 0.74 -6.77
C ARG A 253 -45.52 2.25 -7.00
N GLY A 254 -45.85 2.67 -8.22
CA GLY A 254 -45.90 4.08 -8.63
C GLY A 254 -44.55 4.67 -9.06
N ALA A 255 -43.48 3.86 -9.17
CA ALA A 255 -42.24 4.32 -9.76
C ALA A 255 -42.31 4.27 -11.30
N GLU A 256 -41.70 5.27 -11.93
CA GLU A 256 -41.45 5.25 -13.37
C GLU A 256 -40.27 4.32 -13.69
N PRO A 257 -40.30 3.62 -14.84
CA PRO A 257 -39.17 2.80 -15.28
C PRO A 257 -37.93 3.67 -15.53
N VAL A 258 -36.77 3.20 -15.08
CA VAL A 258 -35.48 3.87 -15.33
C VAL A 258 -34.67 3.10 -16.36
N LYS A 259 -34.06 3.83 -17.32
CA LYS A 259 -33.10 3.30 -18.29
C LYS A 259 -31.85 4.18 -18.30
N TRP A 260 -30.69 3.59 -18.03
CA TRP A 260 -29.41 4.26 -18.19
C TRP A 260 -28.99 4.15 -19.66
N GLN A 261 -29.16 5.21 -20.43
CA GLN A 261 -28.94 5.23 -21.88
C GLN A 261 -27.51 5.64 -22.24
N VAL A 262 -26.90 4.91 -23.18
CA VAL A 262 -25.58 5.21 -23.77
C VAL A 262 -25.70 5.28 -25.28
N GLU A 263 -25.81 6.49 -25.82
CA GLU A 263 -26.21 6.71 -27.22
C GLU A 263 -25.07 7.21 -28.11
N ASN A 264 -23.96 7.63 -27.51
CA ASN A 264 -22.83 8.27 -28.16
C ASN A 264 -21.56 8.20 -27.29
N GLU A 265 -20.44 8.69 -27.83
CA GLU A 265 -19.13 8.73 -27.18
C GLU A 265 -19.14 9.54 -25.87
N TYR A 266 -19.82 10.69 -25.85
CA TYR A 266 -19.94 11.53 -24.65
C TYR A 266 -20.58 10.82 -23.46
N HIS A 267 -21.59 9.96 -23.68
CA HIS A 267 -22.19 9.19 -22.59
C HIS A 267 -21.20 8.17 -22.01
N VAL A 268 -20.34 7.59 -22.85
CA VAL A 268 -19.28 6.67 -22.43
C VAL A 268 -18.18 7.44 -21.70
N GLN A 269 -17.78 8.62 -22.19
CA GLN A 269 -16.83 9.51 -21.50
C GLN A 269 -17.33 9.87 -20.10
N ASN A 270 -18.58 10.29 -19.96
CA ASN A 270 -19.20 10.59 -18.66
C ASN A 270 -19.20 9.38 -17.72
N LEU A 271 -19.53 8.19 -18.23
CA LEU A 271 -19.47 6.96 -17.44
C LEU A 271 -18.05 6.68 -16.94
N LEU A 272 -17.05 6.77 -17.83
CA LEU A 272 -15.65 6.56 -17.46
C LEU A 272 -15.18 7.61 -16.45
N TYR A 273 -15.56 8.88 -16.63
CA TYR A 273 -15.24 9.95 -15.68
C TYR A 273 -15.78 9.64 -14.28
N VAL A 274 -17.04 9.23 -14.16
CA VAL A 274 -17.66 8.83 -12.87
C VAL A 274 -16.91 7.66 -12.23
N LEU A 275 -16.42 6.71 -13.01
CA LEU A 275 -15.69 5.55 -12.51
C LEU A 275 -14.24 5.88 -12.11
N LEU A 276 -13.59 6.80 -12.82
CA LEU A 276 -12.16 7.11 -12.68
C LEU A 276 -11.88 8.30 -11.77
N ALA A 277 -12.75 9.31 -11.68
CA ALA A 277 -12.53 10.49 -10.85
C ALA A 277 -12.32 10.18 -9.34
N PRO A 278 -12.97 9.18 -8.74
CA PRO A 278 -12.68 8.79 -7.35
C PRO A 278 -11.28 8.20 -7.13
N ILE A 279 -10.62 7.78 -8.22
CA ILE A 279 -9.30 7.15 -8.25
C ILE A 279 -8.24 8.18 -8.63
N PHE A 280 -8.54 9.00 -9.65
CA PHE A 280 -7.67 10.02 -10.23
C PHE A 280 -8.28 11.40 -10.02
N ASN A 281 -7.99 12.01 -8.88
CA ASN A 281 -8.50 13.35 -8.54
C ASN A 281 -8.01 14.46 -9.50
N ASP A 282 -7.02 14.17 -10.34
CA ASP A 282 -6.45 15.06 -11.34
C ASP A 282 -6.92 14.77 -12.77
N ILE A 283 -7.90 13.86 -12.97
CA ILE A 283 -8.49 13.62 -14.28
C ILE A 283 -8.98 14.93 -14.91
N ALA A 284 -8.64 15.12 -16.18
CA ALA A 284 -9.11 16.23 -17.00
C ALA A 284 -9.92 15.68 -18.17
N ASP A 285 -11.08 16.28 -18.44
CA ASP A 285 -11.95 15.97 -19.57
C ASP A 285 -11.85 17.07 -20.66
N GLU A 286 -12.10 16.67 -21.91
CA GLU A 286 -12.22 17.59 -23.05
C GLU A 286 -11.04 18.57 -23.22
N VAL A 287 -9.80 18.06 -23.11
CA VAL A 287 -8.60 18.91 -23.18
C VAL A 287 -8.32 19.32 -24.63
N ASN A 288 -8.52 20.61 -24.93
CA ASN A 288 -8.21 21.18 -26.23
C ASN A 288 -6.70 21.29 -26.45
N LEU A 289 -6.22 20.81 -27.59
CA LEU A 289 -4.81 20.85 -27.99
C LEU A 289 -4.52 22.02 -28.92
N GLN A 290 -3.23 22.26 -29.18
CA GLN A 290 -2.83 23.23 -30.19
C GLN A 290 -3.36 22.82 -31.58
N PRO A 291 -3.88 23.76 -32.38
CA PRO A 291 -4.34 23.47 -33.74
C PRO A 291 -3.25 22.86 -34.61
N VAL A 292 -3.60 21.81 -35.35
CA VAL A 292 -2.73 21.17 -36.35
C VAL A 292 -3.31 21.50 -37.73
N GLY A 293 -2.86 22.62 -38.31
CA GLY A 293 -3.43 23.15 -39.55
C GLY A 293 -4.88 23.59 -39.35
N GLN A 294 -5.83 22.93 -40.03
CA GLN A 294 -7.27 23.21 -39.91
C GLN A 294 -7.98 22.31 -38.88
N LYS A 295 -7.26 21.38 -38.25
CA LYS A 295 -7.79 20.48 -37.23
C LYS A 295 -7.54 21.07 -35.84
N ASN A 296 -8.56 21.05 -34.99
CA ASN A 296 -8.48 21.42 -33.58
C ASN A 296 -8.70 20.14 -32.76
N PRO A 297 -7.63 19.36 -32.50
CA PRO A 297 -7.77 18.11 -31.76
C PRO A 297 -8.14 18.37 -30.30
N ARG A 298 -8.89 17.44 -29.75
CA ARG A 298 -9.35 17.47 -28.36
C ARG A 298 -9.22 16.07 -27.79
N ILE A 299 -8.58 15.97 -26.64
CA ILE A 299 -8.49 14.72 -25.88
C ILE A 299 -9.80 14.52 -25.11
N ASP A 300 -10.35 13.31 -25.19
CA ASP A 300 -11.55 12.93 -24.46
C ASP A 300 -11.33 12.95 -22.94
N LEU A 301 -10.41 12.12 -22.44
CA LEU A 301 -10.02 12.06 -21.03
C LEU A 301 -8.50 11.99 -20.91
N TYR A 302 -7.94 12.73 -19.97
CA TYR A 302 -6.52 12.76 -19.66
C TYR A 302 -6.29 12.51 -18.17
N LEU A 303 -5.35 11.60 -17.87
CA LEU A 303 -4.89 11.26 -16.52
C LEU A 303 -3.46 11.79 -16.33
N PRO A 304 -3.27 13.00 -15.78
CA PRO A 304 -1.95 13.61 -15.64
C PRO A 304 -1.00 12.78 -14.79
N SER A 305 -1.49 12.23 -13.68
CA SER A 305 -0.76 11.33 -12.77
C SER A 305 -0.16 10.10 -13.43
N LEU A 306 -0.76 9.60 -14.51
CA LEU A 306 -0.23 8.48 -15.32
C LEU A 306 0.46 8.92 -16.62
N HIS A 307 0.34 10.21 -16.95
CA HIS A 307 0.64 10.76 -18.26
C HIS A 307 -0.03 9.92 -19.38
N THR A 308 -1.33 9.66 -19.22
CA THR A 308 -2.10 8.77 -20.10
C THR A 308 -3.37 9.44 -20.61
N ILE A 309 -3.60 9.35 -21.92
CA ILE A 309 -4.82 9.72 -22.62
C ILE A 309 -5.73 8.49 -22.73
N ILE A 310 -7.02 8.65 -22.46
CA ILE A 310 -8.04 7.65 -22.78
C ILE A 310 -8.89 8.22 -23.92
N GLU A 311 -8.78 7.60 -25.09
CA GLU A 311 -9.56 7.92 -26.28
C GLU A 311 -10.79 7.03 -26.36
N VAL A 312 -11.98 7.63 -26.41
CA VAL A 312 -13.24 6.90 -26.32
C VAL A 312 -13.87 6.77 -27.70
N LYS A 313 -14.14 5.54 -28.12
CA LYS A 313 -14.89 5.26 -29.35
C LYS A 313 -16.21 4.58 -29.03
N TYR A 314 -17.23 4.92 -29.81
CA TYR A 314 -18.56 4.32 -29.71
C TYR A 314 -18.96 3.71 -31.05
N ARG A 315 -19.35 2.44 -31.01
CA ARG A 315 -19.90 1.74 -32.16
C ARG A 315 -21.37 1.47 -31.94
N LYS A 316 -22.21 2.30 -32.56
CA LYS A 316 -23.66 2.23 -32.47
C LYS A 316 -24.23 0.97 -33.13
N ASP A 317 -23.86 0.76 -34.39
CA ASP A 317 -24.41 -0.26 -35.26
C ASP A 317 -23.34 -0.77 -36.26
N GLU A 318 -23.72 -1.68 -37.15
CA GLU A 318 -22.82 -2.28 -38.13
C GLU A 318 -22.37 -1.34 -39.25
N LYS A 319 -22.98 -0.15 -39.39
CA LYS A 319 -22.62 0.81 -40.45
C LYS A 319 -21.23 1.36 -40.24
N LYS A 320 -20.82 1.55 -38.97
CA LYS A 320 -19.44 1.92 -38.62
C LYS A 320 -18.61 0.64 -38.47
N SER A 321 -17.75 0.37 -39.43
CA SER A 321 -16.90 -0.83 -39.40
C SER A 321 -15.75 -0.68 -38.41
N PHE A 322 -15.24 -1.81 -37.92
CA PHE A 322 -14.01 -1.84 -37.12
C PHE A 322 -12.81 -1.24 -37.87
N GLN A 323 -12.76 -1.39 -39.20
CA GLN A 323 -11.73 -0.77 -40.03
C GLN A 323 -11.82 0.76 -40.02
N ALA A 324 -13.03 1.32 -40.10
CA ALA A 324 -13.23 2.77 -40.00
C ALA A 324 -12.76 3.30 -38.65
N LEU A 325 -13.09 2.58 -37.56
CA LEU A 325 -12.62 2.92 -36.20
C LEU A 325 -11.09 2.89 -36.08
N ILE A 326 -10.42 1.90 -36.66
CA ILE A 326 -8.94 1.85 -36.70
C ILE A 326 -8.38 3.11 -37.39
N GLY A 327 -9.01 3.55 -38.49
CA GLY A 327 -8.60 4.76 -39.20
C GLY A 327 -8.72 6.01 -38.34
N GLU A 328 -9.85 6.18 -37.65
CA GLU A 328 -10.06 7.30 -36.71
C GLU A 328 -9.04 7.28 -35.57
N ILE A 329 -8.83 6.12 -34.94
CA ILE A 329 -7.85 5.95 -33.85
C ILE A 329 -6.43 6.35 -34.30
N ALA A 330 -6.03 5.97 -35.51
CA ALA A 330 -4.73 6.32 -36.05
C ALA A 330 -4.59 7.83 -36.31
N GLU A 331 -5.67 8.48 -36.76
CA GLU A 331 -5.73 9.94 -36.93
C GLU A 331 -5.59 10.65 -35.58
N ASP A 332 -6.38 10.26 -34.59
CA ASP A 332 -6.39 10.90 -33.26
C ASP A 332 -5.02 10.75 -32.57
N ALA A 333 -4.44 9.55 -32.58
CA ALA A 333 -3.12 9.30 -32.02
C ALA A 333 -2.02 10.18 -32.67
N SER A 334 -2.11 10.36 -34.00
CA SER A 334 -1.17 11.22 -34.73
C SER A 334 -1.33 12.69 -34.35
N LEU A 335 -2.58 13.16 -34.16
CA LEU A 335 -2.87 14.52 -33.74
C LEU A 335 -2.41 14.81 -32.31
N TYR A 336 -2.62 13.87 -31.38
CA TYR A 336 -2.16 14.03 -29.99
C TYR A 336 -0.64 14.12 -29.88
N ARG A 337 0.09 13.40 -30.73
CA ARG A 337 1.55 13.47 -30.79
C ARG A 337 2.12 14.75 -31.39
N ALA A 338 1.32 15.48 -32.15
CA ALA A 338 1.75 16.76 -32.71
C ALA A 338 1.87 17.84 -31.62
N ASP A 339 1.14 17.71 -30.51
CA ASP A 339 1.22 18.63 -29.37
C ASP A 339 2.42 18.28 -28.47
N THR A 340 3.28 19.26 -28.20
CA THR A 340 4.51 19.05 -27.41
C THR A 340 4.25 18.62 -25.97
N ASN A 341 3.11 18.99 -25.39
CA ASN A 341 2.77 18.64 -24.02
C ASN A 341 2.31 17.18 -23.87
N TYR A 342 1.84 16.58 -24.98
CA TYR A 342 1.21 15.25 -25.00
C TYR A 342 1.93 14.25 -25.89
N LYS A 343 3.01 14.67 -26.58
CA LYS A 343 3.83 13.80 -27.44
C LYS A 343 4.34 12.53 -26.76
N GLY A 344 4.62 12.60 -25.46
CA GLY A 344 5.06 11.46 -24.64
C GLY A 344 3.93 10.76 -23.87
N ALA A 345 2.68 11.20 -24.03
CA ALA A 345 1.56 10.62 -23.32
C ALA A 345 1.26 9.24 -23.87
N ARG A 346 0.97 8.30 -22.96
CA ARG A 346 0.44 6.99 -23.33
C ARG A 346 -0.97 7.13 -23.86
N ILE A 347 -1.38 6.29 -24.80
CA ILE A 347 -2.73 6.34 -25.38
C ILE A 347 -3.43 5.01 -25.17
N VAL A 348 -4.56 5.04 -24.46
CA VAL A 348 -5.44 3.88 -24.25
C VAL A 348 -6.72 4.10 -25.03
N ILE A 349 -7.08 3.15 -25.89
CA ILE A 349 -8.36 3.16 -26.61
C ILE A 349 -9.41 2.43 -25.78
N PHE A 350 -10.54 3.08 -25.54
CA PHE A 350 -11.72 2.46 -24.95
C PHE A 350 -12.87 2.43 -25.97
N LEU A 351 -13.23 1.24 -26.45
CA LEU A 351 -14.34 1.05 -27.37
C LEU A 351 -15.58 0.54 -26.64
N TRP A 352 -16.68 1.26 -26.74
CA TRP A 352 -18.01 0.78 -26.39
C TRP A 352 -18.73 0.24 -27.64
N ASP A 353 -18.97 -1.08 -27.68
CA ASP A 353 -19.61 -1.76 -28.83
C ASP A 353 -21.06 -2.13 -28.52
N CYS A 354 -22.01 -1.40 -29.11
CA CYS A 354 -23.44 -1.71 -28.96
C CYS A 354 -23.88 -2.94 -29.73
N THR A 355 -23.14 -3.37 -30.77
CA THR A 355 -23.53 -4.56 -31.55
C THR A 355 -23.12 -5.86 -30.89
N ARG A 356 -22.24 -5.81 -29.87
CA ARG A 356 -21.74 -6.97 -29.14
C ARG A 356 -21.07 -8.00 -30.08
N ALA A 357 -20.34 -7.52 -31.09
CA ALA A 357 -19.67 -8.37 -32.08
C ALA A 357 -18.37 -8.97 -31.50
N THR A 358 -18.50 -9.74 -30.41
CA THR A 358 -17.37 -10.25 -29.61
C THR A 358 -16.39 -11.10 -30.39
N GLN A 359 -16.83 -11.75 -31.48
CA GLN A 359 -15.96 -12.51 -32.38
C GLN A 359 -14.93 -11.63 -33.11
N GLU A 360 -15.23 -10.35 -33.34
CA GLU A 360 -14.33 -9.40 -34.02
C GLU A 360 -13.37 -8.70 -33.03
N HIS A 361 -13.69 -8.71 -31.73
CA HIS A 361 -12.99 -7.93 -30.71
C HIS A 361 -11.50 -8.27 -30.61
N ALA A 362 -11.15 -9.55 -30.65
CA ALA A 362 -9.75 -9.98 -30.57
C ALA A 362 -8.92 -9.44 -31.74
N LYS A 363 -9.46 -9.54 -32.97
CA LYS A 363 -8.80 -9.05 -34.18
C LYS A 363 -8.71 -7.53 -34.20
N PHE A 364 -9.73 -6.83 -33.69
CA PHE A 364 -9.68 -5.38 -33.55
C PHE A 364 -8.61 -4.94 -32.53
N LYS A 365 -8.55 -5.56 -31.34
CA LYS A 365 -7.50 -5.29 -30.35
C LYS A 365 -6.11 -5.50 -30.96
N GLU A 366 -5.91 -6.61 -31.67
CA GLU A 366 -4.63 -6.90 -32.36
C GLU A 366 -4.26 -5.81 -33.37
N GLY A 367 -5.23 -5.35 -34.17
CA GLY A 367 -5.03 -4.28 -35.15
C GLY A 367 -4.66 -2.95 -34.49
N VAL A 368 -5.37 -2.56 -33.44
CA VAL A 368 -5.13 -1.31 -32.70
C VAL A 368 -3.78 -1.32 -32.00
N SER A 369 -3.39 -2.44 -31.39
CA SER A 369 -2.10 -2.60 -30.72
C SER A 369 -0.88 -2.53 -31.65
N LYS A 370 -1.07 -2.63 -32.96
CA LYS A 370 -0.01 -2.45 -33.96
C LYS A 370 0.16 -0.99 -34.41
N ILE A 371 -0.76 -0.10 -34.05
CA ILE A 371 -0.65 1.32 -34.34
C ILE A 371 0.42 1.90 -33.43
N ASP A 372 1.39 2.62 -34.02
CA ASP A 372 2.48 3.20 -33.25
C ASP A 372 1.96 4.10 -32.12
N GLY A 373 2.53 3.90 -30.94
CA GLY A 373 2.19 4.48 -29.65
C GLY A 373 0.71 4.46 -29.24
N ILE A 374 -0.03 3.43 -29.62
CA ILE A 374 -1.15 2.99 -28.78
C ILE A 374 -0.61 2.04 -27.72
N ASP A 375 -0.85 2.35 -26.45
CA ASP A 375 -0.33 1.61 -25.29
C ASP A 375 -1.34 0.61 -24.74
N GLY A 376 -2.63 0.71 -25.11
CA GLY A 376 -3.64 -0.25 -24.70
C GLY A 376 -4.95 -0.13 -25.47
N CYS A 377 -5.73 -1.22 -25.49
CA CYS A 377 -7.05 -1.26 -26.11
C CYS A 377 -8.02 -2.11 -25.29
N VAL A 378 -9.08 -1.47 -24.80
CA VAL A 378 -10.16 -2.10 -24.03
C VAL A 378 -11.44 -2.00 -24.83
N ILE A 379 -12.18 -3.11 -24.91
CA ILE A 379 -13.47 -3.16 -25.60
C ILE A 379 -14.51 -3.64 -24.60
N THR A 380 -15.59 -2.88 -24.46
CA THR A 380 -16.73 -3.20 -23.61
C THR A 380 -17.99 -3.30 -24.47
N SER A 381 -18.66 -4.45 -24.41
CA SER A 381 -19.97 -4.62 -25.05
C SER A 381 -21.06 -3.94 -24.23
N ALA A 382 -22.02 -3.32 -24.90
CA ALA A 382 -23.21 -2.81 -24.23
C ALA A 382 -23.96 -3.93 -23.48
N PRO A 383 -24.50 -3.67 -22.27
CA PRO A 383 -25.25 -4.65 -21.48
C PRO A 383 -26.31 -5.37 -22.32
N SER A 384 -26.44 -6.69 -22.17
CA SER A 384 -27.38 -7.52 -22.95
C SER A 384 -28.85 -7.13 -22.77
N THR A 385 -29.16 -6.52 -21.62
CA THR A 385 -30.50 -6.04 -21.25
C THR A 385 -30.96 -4.84 -22.06
N MET A 386 -30.04 -4.07 -22.64
CA MET A 386 -30.41 -2.94 -23.51
C MET A 386 -31.02 -3.47 -24.80
N SER A 387 -32.26 -3.06 -25.05
CA SER A 387 -33.00 -3.25 -26.31
C SER A 387 -33.05 -1.91 -27.05
N TRP A 388 -32.59 -1.90 -28.30
CA TRP A 388 -32.51 -0.71 -29.14
C TRP A 388 -33.66 -0.66 -30.15
#